data_AF-E8LKC7-F1
#
_entry.id   AF-E8LKC7-F1
#
_cell.length_a   1.000
_cell.length_b   1.000
_cell.length_c   1.000
_cell.angle_alpha   90.00
_cell.angle_beta   90.00
_cell.angle_gamma   90.00
#
_symmetry.space_group_name_H-M   'P 1'
#
loop_
_entity.id
_entity.type
_entity.pdbx_description
1 polymer ?
#
loop_
_entity_poly.entity_id
_entity_poly.type
_entity_poly.pdbx_seq_one_letter_code
_entity_poly.pdbx_strand_id
1 'polypeptide(L)'
;AQYAVLIQKLRWSIELLFKCLKSGVNLRGVNTSYLTIVYTIAQASLIAAIIKYLIYLYLDEKHRYYISMYKVFVNCDPWRDGFCVNLFKLDISALKQNLNLIRTLANQYRKSQTSNTREEAFKSFEAVIKFLAEAPIKTTIEADFLYA
;
A
#
# COMPACT_ATOMS: atom_id res chain seq x y z
N ALA A 1 10.54 -1.60 20.20
CA ALA A 1 9.14 -1.33 19.76
C ALA A 1 9.04 -0.83 18.31
N GLN A 2 9.75 0.24 17.91
CA GLN A 2 9.64 0.82 16.55
C GLN A 2 9.99 -0.15 15.39
N TYR A 3 11.04 -0.96 15.54
CA TYR A 3 11.42 -1.95 14.52
C TYR A 3 10.36 -3.05 14.30
N ALA A 4 9.70 -3.50 15.37
CA ALA A 4 8.63 -4.49 15.26
C ALA A 4 7.43 -3.97 14.46
N VAL A 5 7.08 -2.69 14.65
CA VAL A 5 6.00 -2.03 13.89
C VAL A 5 6.36 -1.91 12.40
N LEU A 6 7.62 -1.58 12.08
CA LEU A 6 8.10 -1.54 10.69
C LEU A 6 8.08 -2.92 10.02
N ILE A 7 8.57 -3.95 10.72
CA ILE A 7 8.54 -5.34 10.24
C ILE A 7 7.10 -5.79 9.99
N GLN A 8 6.16 -5.46 10.90
CA GLN A 8 4.77 -5.82 10.75
C GLN A 8 4.10 -5.12 9.55
N LYS A 9 4.42 -3.84 9.31
CA LYS A 9 3.95 -3.10 8.12
C LYS A 9 4.51 -3.69 6.83
N LEU A 10 5.77 -4.11 6.82
CA LEU A 10 6.39 -4.77 5.67
C LEU A 10 5.74 -6.13 5.40
N ARG A 11 5.55 -6.95 6.44
CA ARG A 11 4.84 -8.24 6.35
C ARG A 11 3.45 -8.08 5.74
N TRP A 12 2.69 -7.10 6.23
CA TRP A 12 1.34 -6.83 5.75
C TRP A 12 1.34 -6.36 4.28
N SER A 13 2.32 -5.55 3.90
CA SER A 13 2.50 -5.09 2.51
C SER A 13 2.80 -6.26 1.56
N ILE A 14 3.66 -7.20 1.97
CA ILE A 14 3.96 -8.43 1.22
C ILE A 14 2.71 -9.29 1.08
N GLU A 15 1.96 -9.49 2.17
CA GLU A 15 0.74 -10.28 2.17
C GLU A 15 -0.33 -9.68 1.24
N LEU A 16 -0.47 -8.35 1.24
CA LEU A 16 -1.39 -7.65 0.36
C LEU A 16 -0.99 -7.81 -1.11
N LEU A 17 0.29 -7.62 -1.44
CA LEU A 17 0.83 -7.80 -2.79
C LEU A 17 0.67 -9.24 -3.29
N PHE A 18 0.92 -10.22 -2.42
CA PHE A 18 0.72 -11.64 -2.71
C PHE A 18 -0.75 -11.94 -3.01
N LYS A 19 -1.69 -11.40 -2.22
CA LYS A 19 -3.13 -11.52 -2.47
C LYS A 19 -3.53 -10.87 -3.79
N CYS A 20 -3.04 -9.66 -4.08
CA CYS A 20 -3.30 -8.95 -5.33
C CYS A 20 -2.76 -9.68 -6.55
N LEU A 21 -1.57 -10.30 -6.47
CA LEU A 21 -1.04 -11.12 -7.56
C LEU A 21 -1.86 -12.38 -7.78
N LYS A 22 -2.31 -13.03 -6.69
CA LYS A 22 -3.18 -14.19 -6.76
C LYS A 22 -4.55 -13.87 -7.36
N SER A 23 -5.14 -12.72 -7.03
CA SER A 23 -6.47 -12.31 -7.49
C SER A 23 -6.47 -11.59 -8.84
N GLY A 24 -5.51 -10.70 -9.09
CA GLY A 24 -5.46 -9.81 -10.25
C GLY A 24 -4.87 -10.43 -11.52
N VAL A 25 -4.05 -11.47 -11.40
CA VAL A 25 -3.45 -12.17 -12.56
C VAL A 25 -4.30 -13.39 -12.96
N ASN A 26 -5.50 -13.54 -12.40
CA ASN A 26 -6.37 -14.70 -12.64
C ASN A 26 -5.65 -16.04 -12.39
N LEU A 27 -4.72 -16.08 -11.42
CA LEU A 27 -4.02 -17.29 -10.98
C LEU A 27 -4.96 -18.31 -10.33
N ARG A 28 -6.28 -18.06 -10.33
CA ARG A 28 -7.33 -19.03 -9.97
C ARG A 28 -7.23 -20.35 -10.78
N GLY A 29 -6.51 -20.36 -11.91
CA GLY A 29 -6.19 -21.57 -12.69
C GLY A 29 -4.75 -22.08 -12.58
N VAL A 30 -3.83 -21.36 -11.91
CA VAL A 30 -2.44 -21.81 -11.76
C VAL A 30 -2.37 -22.71 -10.53
N ASN A 31 -1.88 -23.93 -10.73
CA ASN A 31 -1.81 -24.93 -9.69
C ASN A 31 -0.82 -24.51 -8.59
N THR A 32 -1.31 -23.85 -7.54
CA THR A 32 -0.52 -23.39 -6.39
C THR A 32 0.02 -24.54 -5.53
N SER A 33 -0.24 -25.80 -5.92
CA SER A 33 0.37 -26.98 -5.32
C SER A 33 1.87 -27.08 -5.62
N TYR A 34 2.34 -26.44 -6.69
CA TYR A 34 3.77 -26.36 -7.00
C TYR A 34 4.43 -25.28 -6.13
N LEU A 35 5.17 -25.74 -5.12
CA LEU A 35 5.88 -24.92 -4.15
C LEU A 35 6.77 -23.84 -4.83
N THR A 36 7.37 -24.17 -5.98
CA THR A 36 8.17 -23.24 -6.79
C THR A 36 7.39 -22.00 -7.21
N ILE A 37 6.14 -22.16 -7.67
CA ILE A 37 5.29 -21.05 -8.09
C ILE A 37 4.99 -20.13 -6.90
N VAL A 38 4.68 -20.72 -5.74
CA VAL A 38 4.42 -19.97 -4.51
C VAL A 38 5.66 -19.18 -4.08
N TYR A 39 6.85 -19.79 -4.13
CA TYR A 39 8.09 -19.10 -3.80
C TYR A 39 8.41 -17.96 -4.78
N THR A 40 8.23 -18.15 -6.08
CA THR A 40 8.45 -17.09 -7.07
C THR A 40 7.53 -15.90 -6.85
N ILE A 41 6.23 -16.14 -6.59
CA ILE A 41 5.27 -15.05 -6.31
C ILE A 41 5.62 -14.34 -5.00
N ALA A 42 6.01 -15.09 -3.96
CA ALA A 42 6.43 -14.51 -2.69
C ALA A 42 7.70 -13.65 -2.82
N GLN A 43 8.70 -14.13 -3.56
CA GLN A 43 9.93 -13.39 -3.85
C GLN A 43 9.66 -12.13 -4.67
N ALA A 44 8.84 -12.20 -5.72
CA ALA A 44 8.44 -11.03 -6.50
C ALA A 44 7.70 -10.00 -5.64
N SER A 45 6.83 -10.45 -4.74
CA SER A 45 6.11 -9.59 -3.79
C SER A 45 7.08 -8.91 -2.81
N LEU A 46 8.07 -9.65 -2.30
CA LEU A 46 9.11 -9.11 -1.42
C LEU A 46 9.96 -8.05 -2.12
N ILE A 47 10.46 -8.33 -3.32
CA ILE A 47 11.26 -7.39 -4.11
C ILE A 47 10.45 -6.11 -4.39
N ALA A 48 9.20 -6.24 -4.82
CA ALA A 48 8.32 -5.09 -5.04
C ALA A 48 8.10 -4.27 -3.76
N ALA A 49 7.91 -4.93 -2.62
CA ALA A 49 7.75 -4.24 -1.33
C ALA A 49 9.03 -3.49 -0.92
N ILE A 50 10.20 -4.09 -1.11
CA ILE A 50 11.51 -3.46 -0.84
C ILE A 50 11.70 -2.22 -1.70
N ILE A 51 11.47 -2.32 -3.01
CA ILE A 51 11.60 -1.17 -3.93
C ILE A 51 10.69 -0.02 -3.50
N LYS A 52 9.40 -0.31 -3.25
CA LYS A 52 8.44 0.71 -2.80
C LYS A 52 8.83 1.33 -1.45
N TYR A 53 9.39 0.54 -0.54
CA TYR A 53 9.87 1.04 0.76
C TYR A 53 11.11 1.93 0.62
N LEU A 54 12.05 1.61 -0.26
CA LEU A 54 13.20 2.46 -0.56
C LEU A 54 12.77 3.81 -1.15
N ILE A 55 11.79 3.80 -2.06
CA ILE A 55 11.20 5.03 -2.61
C ILE A 55 10.52 5.85 -1.50
N TYR A 56 9.78 5.20 -0.59
CA TYR A 56 9.21 5.86 0.57
C TYR A 56 10.30 6.56 1.41
N LEU A 57 11.38 5.85 1.77
CA LEU A 57 12.47 6.43 2.56
C LEU A 57 13.13 7.62 1.87
N TYR A 58 13.40 7.50 0.57
CA TYR A 58 13.94 8.60 -0.23
C TYR A 58 13.04 9.84 -0.20
N LEU A 59 11.72 9.65 -0.34
CA LEU A 59 10.76 10.75 -0.30
C LEU A 59 10.64 11.36 1.10
N ASP A 60 10.64 10.53 2.15
CA ASP A 60 10.56 10.96 3.55
C ASP A 60 11.82 11.75 3.96
N GLU A 61 12.99 11.38 3.44
CA GLU A 61 14.24 12.13 3.67
C GLU A 61 14.24 13.49 2.94
N LYS A 62 13.74 13.53 1.70
CA LYS A 62 13.76 14.76 0.87
C LYS A 62 12.64 15.74 1.16
N HIS A 63 11.51 15.29 1.69
CA HIS A 63 10.34 16.14 1.95
C HIS A 63 10.04 16.21 3.45
N ARG A 64 9.94 17.43 4.00
CA ARG A 64 9.60 17.69 5.42
C ARG A 64 8.13 17.46 5.79
N TYR A 65 7.32 16.88 4.91
CA TYR A 65 5.92 16.57 5.19
C TYR A 65 5.79 15.07 5.45
N TYR A 66 4.98 14.67 6.43
CA TYR A 66 4.71 13.25 6.70
C TYR A 66 4.20 12.52 5.43
N ILE A 67 5.06 11.76 4.77
CA ILE A 67 4.70 10.93 3.62
C ILE A 67 3.98 9.68 4.12
N SER A 68 2.94 9.25 3.41
CA SER A 68 2.21 8.02 3.72
C SER A 68 2.78 6.87 2.91
N MET A 69 3.40 5.89 3.58
CA MET A 69 3.81 4.63 2.95
C MET A 69 2.65 4.00 2.17
N TYR A 70 1.45 3.95 2.74
CA TYR A 70 0.28 3.41 2.05
C TYR A 70 -0.02 4.13 0.72
N LYS A 71 0.01 5.47 0.70
CA LYS A 71 -0.27 6.23 -0.53
C LYS A 71 0.82 6.04 -1.58
N VAL A 72 2.08 5.91 -1.19
CA VAL A 72 3.17 5.54 -2.11
C VAL A 72 2.91 4.17 -2.74
N PHE A 73 2.45 3.20 -1.94
CA PHE A 73 2.22 1.84 -2.41
C PHE A 73 1.02 1.70 -3.35
N VAL A 74 -0.04 2.49 -3.13
CA VAL A 74 -1.27 2.49 -3.94
C VAL A 74 -1.11 3.33 -5.21
N ASN A 75 -0.47 4.50 -5.13
CA ASN A 75 -0.34 5.44 -6.25
C ASN A 75 1.02 5.29 -6.97
N CYS A 76 1.56 4.06 -7.07
CA CYS A 76 2.84 3.80 -7.72
C CYS A 76 2.76 3.54 -9.23
N ASP A 77 1.56 3.25 -9.74
CA ASP A 77 1.33 2.88 -11.14
C ASP A 77 1.95 3.85 -12.17
N PRO A 78 1.93 5.19 -11.95
CA PRO A 78 2.51 6.13 -12.92
C PRO A 78 4.01 5.96 -13.20
N TRP A 79 4.77 5.36 -12.29
CA TRP A 79 6.23 5.26 -12.40
C TRP A 79 6.78 3.84 -12.24
N ARG A 80 5.98 2.90 -11.72
CA ARG A 80 6.43 1.55 -11.35
C ARG A 80 7.14 0.84 -12.50
N ASP A 81 6.50 0.75 -13.66
CA ASP A 81 7.00 -0.07 -14.75
C ASP A 81 8.26 0.54 -15.38
N GLY A 82 8.25 1.85 -15.62
CA GLY A 82 9.43 2.59 -16.09
C GLY A 82 10.60 2.50 -15.13
N PHE A 83 10.35 2.57 -13.81
CA PHE A 83 11.38 2.40 -12.80
C PHE A 83 11.99 1.00 -12.82
N CYS A 84 11.16 -0.05 -12.80
CA CYS A 84 11.62 -1.43 -12.84
C CYS A 84 12.41 -1.75 -14.11
N VAL A 85 11.89 -1.36 -15.28
CA VAL A 85 12.58 -1.60 -16.57
C VAL A 85 13.95 -0.94 -16.59
N ASN A 86 14.04 0.33 -16.19
CA ASN A 86 15.31 1.06 -16.20
C ASN A 86 16.28 0.55 -15.12
N LEU A 87 15.77 0.01 -14.00
CA LEU A 87 16.56 -0.66 -12.99
C LEU A 87 17.21 -1.93 -13.54
N PHE A 88 16.46 -2.79 -14.21
CA PHE A 88 16.99 -4.03 -14.79
C PHE A 88 17.92 -3.79 -15.99
N LYS A 89 17.69 -2.70 -16.74
CA LYS A 89 18.60 -2.28 -17.82
C LYS A 89 19.86 -1.58 -17.32
N LEU A 90 19.96 -1.29 -16.01
CA LEU A 90 21.03 -0.49 -15.41
C LEU A 90 21.16 0.91 -16.06
N ASP A 91 20.04 1.47 -16.55
CA ASP A 91 20.01 2.79 -17.18
C ASP A 91 19.89 3.88 -16.12
N ILE A 92 21.04 4.36 -15.67
CA ILE A 92 21.16 5.38 -14.62
C ILE A 92 20.51 6.71 -15.03
N SER A 93 20.57 7.08 -16.30
CA SER A 93 20.01 8.35 -16.79
C SER A 93 18.49 8.31 -16.69
N ALA A 94 17.87 7.24 -17.20
CA ALA A 94 16.44 7.07 -17.17
C ALA A 94 15.92 6.82 -15.74
N LEU A 95 16.70 6.15 -14.88
CA LEU A 95 16.39 6.05 -13.44
C LEU A 95 16.32 7.42 -12.75
N LYS A 96 17.24 8.35 -13.06
CA LYS A 96 17.17 9.72 -12.51
C LYS A 96 15.91 10.44 -12.96
N GLN A 97 15.49 10.26 -14.21
CA GLN A 97 14.23 10.83 -14.71
C GLN A 97 13.01 10.25 -13.97
N ASN A 98 12.98 8.94 -13.75
CA ASN A 98 11.92 8.30 -12.95
C ASN A 98 11.88 8.84 -11.51
N LEU A 99 13.04 9.02 -10.85
CA LEU A 99 13.10 9.61 -9.51
C LEU A 99 12.58 11.05 -9.48
N ASN A 100 12.89 11.84 -10.51
CA ASN A 100 12.35 13.20 -10.64
C ASN A 100 10.83 13.18 -10.79
N LEU A 101 10.29 12.28 -11.63
CA LEU A 101 8.84 12.09 -11.76
C LEU A 101 8.20 11.72 -10.42
N ILE A 102 8.74 10.71 -9.72
CA ILE A 102 8.28 10.29 -8.39
C ILE A 102 8.27 11.47 -7.41
N ARG A 103 9.31 12.31 -7.44
CA ARG A 103 9.41 13.51 -6.61
C ARG A 103 8.34 14.56 -6.95
N THR A 104 8.02 14.75 -8.24
CA THR A 104 6.93 15.67 -8.63
C THR A 104 5.56 15.21 -8.13
N LEU A 105 5.38 13.90 -7.94
CA LEU A 105 4.16 13.30 -7.41
C LEU A 105 4.10 13.30 -5.87
N ALA A 106 5.13 13.80 -5.17
CA ALA A 106 5.24 13.73 -3.70
C ALA A 106 4.01 14.28 -2.95
N ASN A 107 3.37 15.31 -3.48
CA ASN A 107 2.15 15.89 -2.89
C ASN A 107 1.00 14.88 -2.82
N GLN A 108 0.88 13.96 -3.78
CA GLN A 108 -0.14 12.92 -3.80
C GLN A 108 0.10 11.88 -2.69
N TYR A 109 1.33 11.74 -2.22
CA TYR A 109 1.73 10.78 -1.18
C TYR A 109 1.63 11.34 0.23
N ARG A 110 1.36 12.65 0.39
CA ARG A 110 1.25 13.29 1.69
C ARG A 110 0.18 12.63 2.55
N LYS A 111 0.48 12.35 3.82
CA LYS A 111 -0.54 11.89 4.77
C LYS A 111 -1.68 12.91 4.80
N SER A 112 -2.91 12.38 4.78
CA SER A 112 -4.07 13.20 5.08
C SER A 112 -3.87 13.78 6.50
N GLN A 113 -4.10 15.07 6.70
CA GLN A 113 -4.16 15.61 8.05
C GLN A 113 -5.39 15.01 8.72
N THR A 114 -5.20 13.94 9.49
CA THR A 114 -6.19 13.53 10.48
C THR A 114 -6.19 14.62 11.53
N SER A 115 -7.34 15.23 11.84
CA SER A 115 -7.39 16.13 12.97
C SER A 115 -7.01 15.33 14.22
N ASN A 116 -6.12 15.87 15.06
CA ASN A 116 -5.75 15.22 16.33
C ASN A 116 -7.02 14.85 17.15
N THR A 117 -8.07 15.66 17.03
CA THR A 117 -9.40 15.43 17.61
C THR A 117 -10.09 14.16 17.13
N ARG A 118 -9.96 13.78 15.84
CA ARG A 118 -10.53 12.52 15.33
C ARG A 118 -9.72 11.32 15.78
N GLU A 119 -8.39 11.41 15.75
CA GLU A 119 -7.54 10.32 16.21
C GLU A 119 -7.78 10.00 17.69
N GLU A 120 -7.99 11.02 18.54
CA GLU A 120 -8.43 10.84 19.93
C GLU A 120 -9.84 10.27 20.05
N ALA A 121 -10.78 10.71 19.21
CA ALA A 121 -12.15 10.21 19.19
C ALA A 121 -12.29 8.76 18.70
N PHE A 122 -11.24 8.12 18.17
CA PHE A 122 -11.26 6.72 17.74
C PHE A 122 -10.32 5.81 18.53
N LYS A 123 -9.81 6.28 19.69
CA LYS A 123 -8.92 5.47 20.55
C LYS A 123 -9.64 4.33 21.29
N SER A 124 -10.95 4.44 21.48
CA SER A 124 -11.75 3.39 22.12
C SER A 124 -12.78 2.81 21.16
N PHE A 125 -13.06 1.52 21.31
CA PHE A 125 -14.08 0.80 20.55
C PHE A 125 -15.46 1.47 20.66
N GLU A 126 -15.78 1.98 21.84
CA GLU A 126 -17.01 2.70 22.15
C GLU A 126 -17.16 4.00 21.35
N ALA A 127 -16.07 4.74 21.18
CA ALA A 127 -16.08 5.98 20.43
C ALA A 127 -16.16 5.74 18.90
N VAL A 128 -15.61 4.62 18.42
CA VAL A 128 -15.82 4.13 17.05
C VAL A 128 -17.30 3.77 16.83
N ILE A 129 -17.94 3.05 17.76
CA ILE A 129 -19.37 2.70 17.67
C ILE A 129 -20.23 3.97 17.63
N LYS A 130 -19.96 4.92 18.54
CA LYS A 130 -20.72 6.16 18.63
C LYS A 130 -20.61 7.00 17.35
N PHE A 131 -19.40 7.09 16.78
CA PHE A 131 -19.21 7.76 15.50
C PHE A 131 -19.95 7.05 14.35
N LEU A 132 -19.93 5.72 14.29
CA LEU A 132 -20.66 4.97 13.27
C LEU A 132 -22.18 5.14 13.40
N ALA A 133 -22.69 5.26 14.62
CA ALA A 133 -24.09 5.54 14.90
C ALA A 133 -24.51 6.98 14.51
N GLU A 134 -23.59 7.95 14.66
CA GLU A 134 -23.81 9.36 14.30
C GLU A 134 -23.50 9.69 12.84
N ALA A 135 -22.75 8.82 12.15
CA ALA A 135 -22.45 8.99 10.74
C ALA A 135 -23.76 8.90 9.93
N PRO A 136 -24.01 9.82 8.98
CA PRO A 136 -25.15 9.73 8.08
C PRO A 136 -24.90 8.57 7.13
N ILE A 137 -25.20 7.36 7.58
CA ILE A 137 -25.30 6.19 6.72
C ILE A 137 -26.51 6.49 5.84
N LYS A 138 -26.26 7.05 4.64
CA LYS A 138 -27.20 6.92 3.53
C LYS A 138 -27.36 5.42 3.32
N THR A 139 -28.44 4.89 3.87
CA THR A 139 -28.97 3.56 3.66
C THR A 139 -28.92 3.25 2.17
N THR A 140 -27.92 2.47 1.77
CA THR A 140 -27.91 1.72 0.49
C THR A 140 -27.54 0.27 0.77
N ILE A 141 -27.95 -0.23 1.93
CA ILE A 141 -28.00 -1.66 2.23
C ILE A 141 -29.40 -1.90 2.78
N GLU A 142 -30.39 -1.84 1.89
CA GLU A 142 -31.56 -2.70 2.02
C GLU A 142 -31.07 -4.13 1.82
N ALA A 143 -30.56 -4.74 2.89
CA ALA A 143 -30.44 -6.18 2.98
C ALA A 143 -31.60 -6.64 3.85
N ASP A 144 -32.73 -6.96 3.21
CA ASP A 144 -33.78 -7.75 3.81
C ASP A 144 -33.18 -9.11 4.18
N PHE A 145 -32.71 -9.24 5.41
CA PHE A 145 -32.50 -10.55 6.03
C PHE A 145 -33.86 -11.09 6.45
N LEU A 146 -34.62 -11.58 5.48
CA LEU A 146 -35.67 -12.56 5.73
C LEU A 146 -34.97 -13.86 6.17
N TYR A 147 -35.05 -14.14 7.47
CA TYR A 147 -34.79 -15.49 7.98
C TYR A 147 -35.87 -16.42 7.40
N ALA A 148 -35.45 -17.33 6.54
CA ALA A 148 -36.17 -18.54 6.15
C ALA A 148 -35.44 -19.76 6.69
#